data_AF-A0A4Q2YQD6-F1
#
_entry.id   AF-A0A4Q2YQD6-F1
#
_cell.length_a   1.000
_cell.length_b   1.000
_cell.length_c   1.000
_cell.angle_alpha   90.00
_cell.angle_beta   90.00
_cell.angle_gamma   90.00
#
_symmetry.space_group_name_H-M   'P 1'
#
loop_
_entity.id
_entity.type
_entity.pdbx_description
1 polymer ?
#
loop_
_entity_poly.entity_id
_entity_poly.type
_entity_poly.pdbx_seq_one_letter_code
_entity_poly.pdbx_strand_id
1 'polypeptide(L)' 'MTTVLAAYDALVAAGELRPDPEQRAAAERLNQLQAELEVMPKRGSLLWRLAGRKPEALRGVYLWGAVGRGKSMLMDL' A
#
# COMPACT_ATOMS: atom_id res chain seq x y z
N MET A 1 11.55 -6.04 1.65
CA MET A 1 11.00 -5.16 0.60
C MET A 1 10.91 -3.76 1.18
N THR A 2 11.15 -2.73 0.39
CA THR A 2 10.85 -1.35 0.82
C THR A 2 9.35 -1.22 0.94
N THR A 3 8.86 -0.58 2.00
CA THR A 3 7.43 -0.37 2.17
C THR A 3 7.01 0.96 1.55
N VAL A 4 5.74 1.08 1.15
CA VAL A 4 5.22 2.32 0.53
C VAL A 4 5.51 3.55 1.40
N LEU A 5 5.32 3.45 2.72
CA LEU A 5 5.59 4.57 3.63
C LEU A 5 7.08 4.90 3.71
N ALA A 6 7.95 3.89 3.71
CA ALA A 6 9.40 4.10 3.73
C ALA A 6 9.91 4.76 2.44
N ALA A 7 9.36 4.37 1.28
CA ALA A 7 9.67 5.00 -0.01
C ALA A 7 9.20 6.46 -0.05
N TYR A 8 7.99 6.73 0.47
CA TYR A 8 7.47 8.09 0.63
C TYR A 8 8.36 8.96 1.54
N ASP A 9 8.70 8.46 2.74
CA ASP A 9 9.52 9.20 3.71
C ASP A 9 10.92 9.49 3.16
N ALA A 10 11.48 8.58 2.35
CA ALA A 10 12.77 8.80 1.68
C ALA A 10 12.72 9.96 0.69
N LEU A 11 11.66 10.08 -0.12
CA LEU A 11 11.49 11.19 -1.06
C LEU A 11 11.27 12.53 -0.35
N VAL A 12 10.55 12.52 0.78
CA VAL A 12 10.39 13.71 1.62
C VAL A 12 11.72 14.12 2.24
N ALA A 13 12.49 13.17 2.77
CA ALA A 13 13.80 13.43 3.36
C ALA A 13 14.82 13.93 2.32
N ALA A 14 14.72 13.47 1.07
CA ALA A 14 15.53 13.94 -0.05
C ALA A 14 15.10 15.35 -0.56
N GLY A 15 13.97 15.87 -0.10
CA GLY A 15 13.42 17.15 -0.57
C GLY A 15 12.74 17.08 -1.95
N GLU A 16 12.57 15.88 -2.51
CA GLU A 16 11.87 15.64 -3.78
C GLU A 16 10.35 15.77 -3.63
N LEU A 17 9.84 15.49 -2.42
CA LEU A 17 8.45 15.73 -2.05
C LEU A 17 8.37 16.76 -0.92
N ARG A 18 7.39 17.66 -1.03
CA ARG A 18 7.01 18.53 0.09
C ARG A 18 6.15 17.73 1.09
N PRO A 19 6.40 17.83 2.40
CA PRO A 19 5.53 17.21 3.39
C PRO A 19 4.07 17.61 3.21
N ASP A 20 3.19 16.63 3.10
CA ASP A 20 1.76 16.81 2.88
C ASP A 20 0.98 15.79 3.72
N PRO A 21 0.23 16.22 4.76
CA PRO A 21 -0.46 15.32 5.67
C PRO A 21 -1.45 14.38 4.98
N GLU A 22 -2.15 14.83 3.94
CA GLU A 22 -3.12 13.99 3.22
C GLU A 22 -2.40 12.92 2.38
N GLN A 23 -1.29 13.31 1.74
CA GLN A 23 -0.47 12.38 0.97
C GLN A 23 0.17 11.33 1.87
N ARG A 24 0.67 11.74 3.05
CA ARG A 24 1.20 10.82 4.07
C ARG A 24 0.15 9.84 4.56
N ALA A 25 -1.06 10.31 4.88
CA ALA A 25 -2.16 9.44 5.30
C ALA A 25 -2.53 8.40 4.22
N ALA A 26 -2.49 8.79 2.94
CA ALA A 26 -2.67 7.85 1.84
C ALA A 26 -1.52 6.82 1.75
N ALA A 27 -0.27 7.25 1.91
CA ALA A 27 0.89 6.35 1.96
C ALA A 27 0.82 5.35 3.14
N GLU A 28 0.40 5.81 4.32
CA GLU A 28 0.18 4.96 5.50
C GLU A 28 -0.89 3.89 5.24
N ARG A 29 -2.01 4.28 4.59
CA ARG A 29 -3.09 3.34 4.27
C ARG A 29 -2.68 2.31 3.21
N LEU A 30 -1.88 2.72 2.21
CA LEU A 30 -1.29 1.81 1.22
C LEU A 30 -0.27 0.87 1.85
N ASN A 31 0.58 1.37 2.76
CA ASN A 31 1.54 0.56 3.51
C ASN A 31 0.85 -0.54 4.34
N GLN A 32 -0.30 -0.23 4.96
CA GLN A 32 -1.13 -1.24 5.63
C GLN A 32 -1.64 -2.30 4.64
N LEU A 33 -2.15 -1.88 3.48
CA LEU A 33 -2.62 -2.82 2.45
C LEU A 33 -1.47 -3.71 1.93
N GLN A 34 -0.26 -3.16 1.75
CA GLN A 34 0.92 -3.93 1.40
C GLN A 34 1.17 -5.04 2.43
N ALA A 35 1.21 -4.69 3.72
CA ALA A 35 1.44 -5.67 4.79
C ALA A 35 0.36 -6.77 4.81
N GLU A 36 -0.91 -6.40 4.62
CA GLU A 36 -2.03 -7.36 4.52
C GLU A 36 -1.87 -8.30 3.30
N LEU A 37 -1.43 -7.77 2.16
CA LEU A 37 -1.21 -8.54 0.94
C LEU A 37 -0.01 -9.50 1.06
N GLU A 38 1.06 -9.07 1.72
CA GLU A 38 2.29 -9.85 1.88
C GLU A 38 2.08 -11.10 2.76
N VAL A 39 1.20 -11.03 3.77
CA VAL A 39 0.87 -12.17 4.64
C VAL A 39 -0.20 -13.10 4.05
N MET A 40 -0.89 -12.68 2.98
CA MET A 40 -1.97 -13.47 2.41
C MET A 40 -1.41 -14.69 1.64
N PRO A 41 -1.88 -15.92 1.96
CA PRO A 41 -1.38 -17.12 1.28
C PRO A 41 -1.69 -17.06 -0.21
N LYS A 42 -0.68 -17.31 -1.04
CA LYS A 42 -0.83 -17.33 -2.50
C LYS A 42 -1.92 -18.31 -2.91
N ARG A 43 -2.82 -17.86 -3.80
CA ARG A 43 -3.86 -18.72 -4.39
C ARG A 43 -3.22 -19.98 -4.96
N GLY A 44 -3.77 -21.14 -4.60
CA GLY A 44 -3.31 -22.45 -5.09
C GLY A 44 -2.15 -23.09 -4.33
N SER A 45 -1.58 -22.42 -3.32
CA SER A 45 -0.58 -23.02 -2.43
C SER A 45 -1.15 -24.20 -1.60
N LEU A 46 -0.29 -25.09 -1.07
CA LEU A 46 -0.71 -26.21 -0.21
C LEU A 46 -1.49 -25.72 1.02
N LEU A 47 -1.01 -24.62 1.62
CA LEU A 47 -1.57 -23.90 2.75
C LEU A 47 -3.01 -23.47 2.44
N TRP A 48 -3.21 -22.89 1.24
CA TRP A 48 -4.51 -22.47 0.73
C TRP A 48 -5.48 -23.63 0.55
N ARG A 49 -5.00 -24.80 0.11
CA ARG A 49 -5.83 -26.01 -0.07
C ARG A 49 -6.20 -26.66 1.26
N LEU A 50 -5.29 -26.62 2.25
CA LEU A 50 -5.49 -27.17 3.60
C LEU A 50 -6.39 -26.30 4.48
N ALA A 51 -6.42 -24.98 4.24
CA ALA A 51 -7.19 -24.03 5.05
C ALA A 51 -8.72 -24.26 5.02
N GLY A 52 -9.24 -25.11 4.13
CA GLY A 52 -10.66 -25.54 4.10
C GLY A 52 -11.69 -24.44 3.81
N ARG A 53 -11.29 -23.16 3.85
CA ARG A 53 -12.08 -21.97 3.56
C ARG A 53 -11.26 -21.03 2.69
N LYS A 54 -11.91 -20.40 1.71
CA LYS A 54 -11.32 -19.27 0.97
C LYS A 54 -11.07 -18.15 1.98
N PRO A 55 -9.83 -17.66 2.16
CA PRO A 55 -9.60 -16.46 2.96
C PRO A 55 -10.41 -15.30 2.38
N GLU A 56 -10.90 -14.46 3.29
CA GLU A 56 -11.70 -13.29 2.96
C GLU A 56 -10.90 -12.35 2.05
N ALA A 57 -11.57 -11.80 1.03
CA ALA A 57 -10.91 -10.89 0.11
C ALA A 57 -10.57 -9.58 0.85
N LEU A 58 -9.29 -9.19 0.82
CA LEU A 58 -8.85 -7.92 1.38
C LEU A 58 -9.55 -6.76 0.67
N ARG A 59 -9.94 -5.74 1.43
CA ARG A 59 -10.52 -4.52 0.89
C ARG A 59 -9.39 -3.62 0.38
N GLY A 60 -9.47 -3.27 -0.90
CA GLY A 60 -8.54 -2.33 -1.53
C GLY A 60 -8.68 -0.90 -1.01
N VAL A 61 -7.77 -0.04 -1.46
CA VAL A 61 -7.76 1.40 -1.17
C VAL A 61 -8.20 2.15 -2.42
N TYR A 62 -9.21 3.02 -2.29
CA TYR A 62 -9.64 3.92 -3.35
C TYR A 62 -9.14 5.34 -3.07
N LEU A 63 -8.14 5.79 -3.83
CA LEU A 63 -7.58 7.14 -3.70
C LEU A 63 -8.39 8.13 -4.54
N TRP A 64 -8.88 9.20 -3.91
CA TRP A 64 -9.60 10.30 -4.55
C TRP A 64 -9.06 11.64 -4.06
N GLY A 65 -9.35 12.72 -4.79
CA GLY A 65 -8.90 14.08 -4.45
C GLY A 65 -8.43 14.86 -5.68
N ALA A 66 -8.07 16.13 -5.47
CA ALA A 66 -7.72 17.07 -6.54
C ALA A 66 -6.58 16.57 -7.45
N VAL A 67 -6.52 17.13 -8.68
CA VAL A 67 -5.46 16.86 -9.65
C VAL A 67 -4.11 17.35 -9.08
N GLY A 68 -3.02 16.61 -9.35
CA GLY A 68 -1.68 17.00 -8.91
C GLY A 68 -1.33 16.67 -7.45
N ARG A 69 -2.21 15.99 -6.69
CA ARG A 69 -1.95 15.56 -5.29
C ARG A 69 -1.06 14.29 -5.16
N GLY A 70 -0.43 13.85 -6.26
CA GLY A 70 0.50 12.72 -6.24
C GLY A 70 -0.10 11.32 -6.09
N LYS A 71 -1.41 11.13 -6.39
CA LYS A 71 -2.09 9.82 -6.29
C LYS A 71 -1.44 8.72 -7.14
N SER A 72 -1.09 9.02 -8.40
CA SER A 72 -0.43 8.04 -9.29
C SER A 72 0.98 7.72 -8.82
N MET A 73 1.75 8.74 -8.42
CA MET A 73 3.09 8.54 -7.85
C MET A 73 3.06 7.62 -6.63
N LEU A 74 2.10 7.80 -5.71
CA LEU A 74 1.94 6.89 -4.57
C LEU A 74 1.67 5.43 -4.96
N MET A 75 1.12 5.17 -6.16
CA MET A 75 0.91 3.82 -6.67
C MET A 75 2.16 3.23 -7.34
N ASP A 76 3.13 4.08 -7.71
CA ASP A 76 4.41 3.67 -8.30
C ASP A 76 5.47 3.32 -7.23
N LEU A 77 5.26 3.73 -5.96
CA LEU A 77 6.11 3.46 -4.80
C LEU A 77 5.97 2.02 -4.28
#